data_AF-A0A1Z9TV87-F1
#
_entry.id   AF-A0A1Z9TV87-F1
#
_cell.length_a   1.000
_cell.length_b   1.000
_cell.length_c   1.000
_cell.angle_alpha   90.00
_cell.angle_beta   90.00
_cell.angle_gamma   90.00
#
_symmetry.space_group_name_H-M   'P 1'
#
loop_
_entity.id
_entity.type
_entity.pdbx_description
1 polymer ?
#
loop_
_entity_poly.entity_id
_entity_poly.type
_entity_poly.pdbx_seq_one_letter_code
_entity_poly.pdbx_strand_id
1 'polypeptide(L)' 'MYIKETALMDREEHVKNLEKEFASKQAINQNELLHEDDDMMAFKHIVTQKNGKKFRVTQIQLYKDGKVWREMSNAIKIK' A
#
# COMPACT_ATOMS: atom_id res chain seq x y z
N MET A 1 2.20 9.46 -20.04
CA MET A 1 2.29 8.81 -18.72
C MET A 1 1.03 7.96 -18.56
N TYR A 2 1.16 6.63 -18.59
CA TYR A 2 0.02 5.71 -18.51
C TYR A 2 -0.23 5.37 -17.05
N ILE A 3 -1.19 6.07 -16.42
CA ILE A 3 -1.68 5.71 -15.10
C ILE A 3 -2.67 4.56 -15.31
N LYS A 4 -2.25 3.34 -14.98
CA LYS A 4 -3.17 2.22 -14.83
C LYS A 4 -3.65 2.25 -13.39
N GLU A 5 -4.74 2.97 -13.12
CA GLU A 5 -5.49 2.82 -11.87
C GLU A 5 -5.90 1.35 -11.79
N THR A 6 -5.22 0.57 -10.95
CA THR A 6 -5.43 -0.88 -10.85
C THR A 6 -6.77 -1.24 -10.21
N ALA A 7 -7.47 -0.26 -9.64
CA ALA A 7 -8.87 -0.35 -9.28
C ALA A 7 -9.48 1.06 -9.21
N LEU A 8 -10.60 1.27 -9.90
CA LEU A 8 -11.56 2.31 -9.56
C LEU A 8 -12.51 1.67 -8.55
N MET A 9 -12.41 2.08 -7.30
CA MET A 9 -13.34 1.63 -6.26
C MET A 9 -14.06 2.83 -5.70
N ASP A 10 -15.35 2.69 -5.43
CA ASP A 10 -16.08 3.75 -4.74
C ASP A 10 -15.68 3.82 -3.26
N ARG A 11 -16.11 4.90 -2.59
CA ARG A 11 -15.78 5.14 -1.18
C ARG A 11 -16.27 4.00 -0.27
N GLU A 12 -17.41 3.40 -0.55
CA GLU A 12 -17.98 2.35 0.29
C GLU A 12 -17.22 1.03 0.15
N GLU A 13 -16.84 0.67 -1.08
CA GLU A 13 -15.96 -0.45 -1.35
C GLU A 13 -14.61 -0.26 -0.66
N HIS A 14 -14.08 0.96 -0.67
CA HIS A 14 -12.82 1.28 0.00
C HIS A 14 -12.91 1.08 1.52
N VAL A 15 -13.96 1.63 2.14
CA VAL A 15 -14.20 1.48 3.58
C VAL A 15 -14.39 0.01 3.96
N LYS A 16 -15.18 -0.76 3.20
CA LYS A 16 -15.37 -2.21 3.47
C LYS A 16 -14.08 -3.01 3.34
N ASN A 17 -13.21 -2.65 2.40
CA ASN A 17 -11.91 -3.32 2.25
C ASN A 17 -10.98 -2.97 3.41
N LEU A 18 -10.92 -1.71 3.82
CA LEU A 18 -10.17 -1.29 5.00
C LEU A 18 -10.67 -1.98 6.29
N GLU A 19 -11.98 -2.08 6.50
CA GLU A 19 -12.55 -2.80 7.66
C GLU A 19 -12.11 -4.27 7.70
N LYS A 20 -12.11 -4.96 6.55
CA LYS A 20 -11.61 -6.34 6.43
C LYS A 20 -10.11 -6.42 6.71
N GLU A 21 -9.34 -5.46 6.21
CA GLU A 21 -7.89 -5.40 6.39
C GLU A 21 -7.53 -5.16 7.86
N PHE A 22 -8.17 -4.20 8.54
CA PHE A 22 -7.99 -3.94 9.97
C PHE A 22 -8.38 -5.13 10.84
N ALA A 23 -9.48 -5.83 10.51
CA ALA A 23 -9.86 -7.07 11.18
C ALA A 23 -8.87 -8.24 10.95
N SER A 24 -8.04 -8.15 9.90
CA SER A 24 -7.16 -9.22 9.49
C SER A 24 -5.78 -9.24 10.18
N LYS A 25 -5.48 -8.29 11.09
CA LYS A 25 -4.21 -8.22 11.85
C LYS A 25 -2.99 -8.57 10.97
N GLN A 26 -2.88 -7.93 9.81
CA GLN A 26 -1.77 -8.20 8.88
C GLN A 26 -0.47 -7.75 9.54
N ALA A 27 0.55 -8.62 9.49
CA ALA A 27 1.87 -8.26 9.93
C ALA A 27 2.62 -7.61 8.75
N ILE A 28 2.91 -6.31 8.90
CA ILE A 28 3.85 -5.59 8.05
C ILE A 28 5.26 -5.96 8.55
N ASN A 29 6.06 -6.57 7.70
CA ASN A 29 7.42 -7.03 8.03
C ASN A 29 8.41 -6.53 6.99
N GLN A 30 9.69 -6.43 7.37
CA GLN A 30 10.80 -6.15 6.44
C GLN A 30 10.59 -4.86 5.63
N ASN A 31 10.45 -3.74 6.33
CA ASN A 31 10.32 -2.43 5.71
C ASN A 31 11.68 -1.97 5.15
N GLU A 32 11.67 -1.50 3.91
CA GLU A 32 12.83 -0.91 3.23
C GLU A 32 12.41 0.45 2.66
N LEU A 33 13.03 1.52 3.14
CA LEU A 33 12.85 2.85 2.54
C LEU A 33 13.63 2.91 1.23
N LEU A 34 12.96 3.26 0.14
CA LEU A 34 13.58 3.40 -1.18
C LEU A 34 14.01 4.83 -1.45
N HIS A 35 13.14 5.78 -1.08
CA HIS A 35 13.34 7.22 -1.32
C HIS A 35 12.42 8.02 -0.41
N GLU A 36 12.89 9.17 0.05
CA GLU A 36 12.10 10.17 0.78
C GLU A 36 12.65 11.57 0.50
N ASP A 37 11.76 12.51 0.21
CA ASP A 37 12.03 13.93 0.08
C ASP A 37 10.82 14.76 0.50
N ASP A 38 10.86 16.07 0.25
CA ASP A 38 9.79 17.01 0.63
C ASP A 38 8.46 16.74 -0.09
N ASP A 39 8.49 16.06 -1.23
CA ASP A 39 7.34 15.85 -2.11
C ASP A 39 6.79 14.42 -2.06
N MET A 40 7.60 13.43 -1.66
CA MET A 40 7.19 12.02 -1.68
C MET A 40 7.95 11.09 -0.73
N MET A 41 7.37 9.90 -0.54
CA MET A 41 8.05 8.74 0.02
C MET A 41 7.74 7.49 -0.79
N ALA A 42 8.76 6.66 -1.02
CA ALA A 42 8.63 5.35 -1.60
C ALA A 42 9.27 4.30 -0.70
N PHE A 43 8.55 3.22 -0.42
CA PHE A 43 9.05 2.14 0.44
C PHE A 43 8.52 0.77 -0.01
N LYS A 44 9.21 -0.29 0.41
CA LYS A 44 8.77 -1.68 0.28
C LYS A 44 8.51 -2.27 1.64
N HIS A 45 7.57 -3.21 1.69
CA HIS A 45 7.35 -4.05 2.84
C HIS A 45 6.78 -5.40 2.43
N ILE A 46 6.84 -6.38 3.34
CA ILE A 46 6.23 -7.69 3.18
C ILE A 46 4.96 -7.77 4.02
N VAL A 47 3.84 -8.08 3.37
CA VAL A 47 2.57 -8.41 4.01
C VAL A 47 2.44 -9.92 4.07
N THR A 48 2.25 -10.45 5.28
CA THR A 48 1.87 -11.86 5.47
C THR A 48 0.40 -11.95 5.88
N GLN A 49 -0.40 -12.63 5.05
CA GLN A 49 -1.82 -12.87 5.33
C GLN A 49 -2.02 -14.05 6.28
N LYS A 50 -3.18 -14.13 6.94
CA LYS A 50 -3.53 -15.25 7.87
C LYS A 50 -3.41 -16.65 7.24
N ASN A 51 -3.59 -16.76 5.91
CA ASN A 51 -3.45 -18.01 5.16
C ASN A 51 -2.00 -18.37 4.81
N GLY A 52 -1.01 -17.64 5.33
CA GLY A 52 0.42 -17.84 5.07
C GLY A 52 0.90 -17.26 3.74
N LYS A 53 0.03 -16.70 2.90
CA LYS A 53 0.45 -16.03 1.65
C LYS A 53 1.24 -14.77 1.97
N LYS A 54 2.38 -14.61 1.30
CA LYS A 54 3.25 -13.44 1.42
C LYS A 54 3.20 -12.60 0.14
N PHE A 55 3.19 -11.29 0.33
CA PHE A 55 3.22 -10.31 -0.74
C PHE A 55 4.32 -9.31 -0.46
N ARG A 56 5.14 -9.03 -1.47
CA ARG A 56 6.00 -7.84 -1.48
C ARG A 56 5.17 -6.68 -2.02
N VAL A 57 4.98 -5.66 -1.19
CA VAL A 57 4.27 -4.45 -1.54
C VAL A 57 5.29 -3.33 -1.75
N THR A 58 5.14 -2.58 -2.83
CA THR A 58 5.81 -1.28 -3.02
C THR A 58 4.74 -0.21 -2.88
N GLN A 59 4.96 0.75 -1.98
CA GLN A 59 4.08 1.89 -1.78
C GLN A 59 4.83 3.17 -2.17
N ILE A 60 4.11 4.06 -2.85
CA ILE A 60 4.56 5.41 -3.19
C ILE A 60 3.49 6.37 -2.68
N GLN A 61 3.90 7.33 -1.87
CA GLN A 61 3.06 8.36 -1.28
C GLN A 61 3.54 9.72 -1.79
N LEU A 62 2.61 10.53 -2.28
CA LEU A 62 2.85 11.92 -2.65
C LEU A 62 2.29 12.82 -1.56
N TYR A 63 3.07 13.84 -1.19
CA TYR A 63 2.71 14.80 -0.17
C TYR A 63 2.05 16.05 -0.78
N LYS A 64 1.15 16.64 -0.02
CA LYS A 64 0.59 17.96 -0.26
C LYS A 64 0.18 18.56 1.07
N ASP A 65 0.59 19.81 1.32
CA ASP A 65 0.28 20.53 2.56
C ASP A 65 0.68 19.75 3.83
N GLY A 66 1.84 19.08 3.78
CA GLY A 66 2.38 18.27 4.88
C GLY A 66 1.61 16.97 5.16
N LYS A 67 0.76 16.50 4.22
CA LYS A 67 -0.05 15.28 4.35
C LYS A 67 0.11 14.38 3.13
N VAL A 68 -0.11 13.08 3.30
CA VAL A 68 -0.27 12.15 2.17
C VAL A 68 -1.53 12.53 1.40
N TRP A 69 -1.36 12.89 0.13
CA TRP A 69 -2.44 13.27 -0.78
C TRP A 69 -2.84 12.16 -1.74
N ARG A 70 -1.86 11.38 -2.20
CA ARG A 70 -2.06 10.22 -3.06
C ARG A 70 -1.16 9.09 -2.60
N GLU A 71 -1.69 7.89 -2.65
CA GLU A 71 -0.94 6.67 -2.44
C GLU A 71 -1.17 5.72 -3.61
N MET A 72 -0.10 5.08 -4.07
CA MET A 72 -0.14 4.00 -5.04
C MET A 72 0.56 2.79 -4.44
N SER A 73 -0.06 1.62 -4.54
CA SER A 73 0.50 0.37 -4.07
C SER A 73 0.56 -0.67 -5.18
N ASN A 74 1.66 -1.43 -5.21
CA ASN A 74 1.82 -2.59 -6.08
C ASN A 74 2.19 -3.79 -5.23
N ALA A 75 1.31 -4.80 -5.19
CA ALA A 75 1.50 -6.03 -4.43
C ALA A 75 1.84 -7.20 -5.36
N ILE A 76 3.00 -7.81 -5.13
CA ILE A 76 3.47 -8.98 -5.89
C ILE A 76 3.56 -10.17 -4.93
N LYS A 77 2.85 -11.26 -5.25
CA LYS A 77 2.93 -12.50 -4.48
C LYS A 77 4.35 -13.05 -4.54
N ILE A 78 4.92 -13.40 -3.40
CA ILE A 78 6.23 -14.05 -3.28
C ILE A 78 6.07 -15.49 -2.79
N LYS A 79 7.02 -16.35 -3.17
CA LYS A 79 7.05 -17.77 -2.79
C LYS A 79 7.52 -17.96 -1.35
#